data_AF-A0A3Q3F8B8-F1
#
_entry.id   AF-A0A3Q3F8B8-F1
#
_cell.length_a   1.000
_cell.length_b   1.000
_cell.length_c   1.000
_cell.angle_alpha   90.00
_cell.angle_beta   90.00
_cell.angle_gamma   90.00
#
_symmetry.space_group_name_H-M   'P 1'
#
loop_
_entity.id
_entity.type
_entity.pdbx_description
1 polymer ?
#
loop_
_entity_poly.entity_id
_entity_poly.type
_entity_poly.pdbx_seq_one_letter_code
_entity_poly.pdbx_strand_id
1 'polypeptide(L)'
;PQAFKSPAAFQKNRQSLEQTQTEDYLKRNIKSRPERSEPIRLHVLEETFAEPWLRARQLQLKRARLADHLNDKISHRPRPMEIIHKNILPVPCSIKQAIIGKPNHGTDLVGLPFTLLQGDQKADEIHPNSSVYLK
;
A
#
# COMPACT_ATOMS: atom_id res chain seq x y z
N PRO A 1 1.24 41.98 -8.93
CA PRO A 1 0.18 42.79 -8.27
C PRO A 1 0.83 43.66 -7.19
N GLN A 2 0.71 44.99 -7.27
CA GLN A 2 1.30 45.90 -6.28
C GLN A 2 0.40 45.96 -5.04
N ALA A 3 0.91 45.55 -3.88
CA ALA A 3 0.20 45.66 -2.61
C ALA A 3 0.19 47.12 -2.15
N PHE A 4 -0.94 47.80 -2.28
CA PHE A 4 -1.13 49.13 -1.72
C PHE A 4 -1.14 49.02 -0.20
N LYS A 5 -0.07 49.52 0.43
CA LYS A 5 0.05 49.52 1.89
C LYS A 5 -1.04 50.41 2.49
N SER A 6 -1.57 50.02 3.64
CA SER A 6 -2.46 50.86 4.42
C SER A 6 -1.77 52.19 4.76
N PRO A 7 -2.46 53.35 4.67
CA PRO A 7 -1.91 54.65 5.06
C PRO A 7 -1.29 54.62 6.46
N ALA A 8 -0.14 55.28 6.65
CA ALA A 8 0.66 55.21 7.88
C ALA A 8 -0.12 55.54 9.17
N ALA A 9 -1.14 56.40 9.06
CA ALA A 9 -2.02 56.78 10.18
C ALA A 9 -2.76 55.59 10.83
N PHE A 10 -3.06 54.53 10.07
CA PHE A 10 -3.87 53.39 10.54
C PHE A 10 -3.05 52.11 10.75
N GLN A 11 -1.74 52.17 10.59
CA GLN A 11 -0.89 50.98 10.65
C GLN A 11 -0.97 50.27 12.01
N LYS A 12 -1.04 51.02 13.11
CA LYS A 12 -1.23 50.46 14.47
C LYS A 12 -2.58 49.76 14.63
N ASN A 13 -3.65 50.37 14.11
CA ASN A 13 -5.00 49.82 14.19
C ASN A 13 -5.10 48.51 13.39
N ARG A 14 -4.50 48.48 12.19
CA ARG A 14 -4.42 47.25 11.38
C ARG A 14 -3.66 46.15 12.12
N GLN A 15 -2.50 46.45 12.66
CA GLN A 15 -1.70 45.47 13.43
C GLN A 15 -2.46 44.96 14.65
N SER A 16 -3.15 45.84 15.38
CA SER A 16 -3.96 45.46 16.54
C SER A 16 -5.14 44.57 16.15
N LEU A 17 -5.82 44.88 15.04
CA LEU A 17 -6.90 44.05 14.51
C LEU A 17 -6.39 42.67 14.09
N GLU A 18 -5.25 42.61 13.39
CA GLU A 18 -4.61 41.36 12.98
C GLU A 18 -4.21 40.52 14.21
N GLN A 19 -3.60 41.15 15.23
CA GLN A 19 -3.28 40.50 16.49
C GLN A 19 -4.54 39.92 17.17
N THR A 20 -5.58 40.74 17.33
CA THR A 20 -6.85 40.30 17.94
C THR A 20 -7.44 39.11 17.19
N GLN A 21 -7.44 39.13 15.85
CA GLN A 21 -7.90 38.00 15.04
C GLN A 21 -7.08 36.73 15.29
N THR A 22 -5.75 36.86 15.33
CA THR A 22 -4.86 35.71 15.62
C THR A 22 -5.04 35.18 17.04
N GLU A 23 -5.25 36.06 18.01
CA GLU A 23 -5.51 35.68 19.40
C GLU A 23 -6.82 34.92 19.53
N ASP A 24 -7.89 35.41 18.92
CA ASP A 24 -9.21 34.77 19.01
C ASP A 24 -9.26 33.45 18.25
N TYR A 25 -8.51 33.34 17.14
CA TYR A 25 -8.28 32.07 16.46
C TYR A 25 -7.52 31.09 17.36
N LEU A 26 -6.42 31.53 17.97
CA LEU A 26 -5.59 30.68 18.81
C LEU A 26 -6.33 30.23 20.08
N LYS A 27 -7.07 31.12 20.74
CA LYS A 27 -7.93 30.81 21.90
C LYS A 27 -8.91 29.69 21.58
N ARG A 28 -9.52 29.70 20.38
CA ARG A 28 -10.42 28.62 19.92
C ARG A 28 -9.66 27.30 19.73
N ASN A 29 -8.53 27.32 19.03
CA ASN A 29 -7.74 26.10 18.74
C ASN A 29 -7.12 25.46 19.99
N ILE A 30 -6.70 26.27 20.97
CA ILE A 30 -6.17 25.75 22.25
C ILE A 30 -7.29 25.05 23.03
N LYS A 31 -8.50 25.62 23.07
CA LYS A 31 -9.65 25.01 23.75
C LYS A 31 -10.06 23.68 23.11
N SER A 32 -10.03 23.60 21.78
CA SER A 32 -10.37 22.40 21.02
C SER A 32 -9.16 21.51 20.72
N ARG A 33 -8.05 21.65 21.47
CA ARG A 33 -6.83 20.89 21.21
C ARG A 33 -7.08 19.40 21.47
N PRO A 34 -6.82 18.50 20.50
CA PRO A 34 -7.02 17.08 20.69
C PRO A 34 -6.01 16.49 21.68
N GLU A 35 -6.41 15.39 22.32
CA GLU A 35 -5.51 14.58 23.15
C GLU A 35 -4.42 13.92 22.28
N ARG A 36 -3.29 13.50 22.87
CA ARG A 36 -2.19 12.85 22.13
C ARG A 36 -2.61 11.52 21.48
N SER A 37 -3.56 10.81 22.07
CA SER A 37 -4.10 9.54 21.58
C SER A 37 -4.78 9.69 20.20
N GLU A 38 -5.46 10.81 19.97
CA GLU A 38 -6.24 11.09 18.76
C GLU A 38 -5.37 11.11 17.48
N PRO A 39 -4.30 11.92 17.37
CA PRO A 39 -3.41 11.87 16.20
C PRO A 39 -2.69 10.54 15.99
N ILE A 40 -2.49 9.75 17.04
CA ILE A 40 -1.90 8.40 16.94
C ILE A 40 -2.90 7.45 16.29
N ARG A 41 -4.16 7.46 16.76
CA ARG A 41 -5.26 6.66 16.17
C ARG A 41 -5.47 6.99 14.70
N LEU A 42 -5.35 8.25 14.34
CA LEU A 42 -5.48 8.73 12.96
C LEU A 42 -4.21 8.50 12.10
N HIS A 43 -3.15 7.91 12.66
CA HIS A 43 -1.87 7.66 12.00
C HIS A 43 -1.15 8.93 11.50
N VAL A 44 -1.42 10.08 12.14
CA VAL A 44 -0.68 11.34 11.91
C VAL A 44 0.61 11.36 12.73
N LEU A 45 0.56 10.87 13.98
CA LEU A 45 1.72 10.70 14.85
C LEU A 45 2.03 9.22 15.07
N GLU A 46 3.30 8.90 15.22
CA GLU A 46 3.74 7.55 15.59
C GLU A 46 3.48 7.26 17.07
N GLU A 47 3.07 6.03 17.37
CA GLU A 47 2.93 5.50 18.73
C GLU A 47 4.32 5.18 19.33
N THR A 48 5.10 6.22 19.60
CA THR A 48 6.43 6.08 20.20
C THR A 48 6.70 7.15 21.25
N PHE A 49 7.36 6.75 22.33
CA PHE A 49 7.91 7.65 23.35
C PHE A 49 9.31 8.14 22.97
N ALA A 50 9.86 7.72 21.83
CA ALA A 50 11.16 8.16 21.37
C ALA A 50 11.20 9.67 21.09
N GLU A 51 12.40 10.22 21.27
CA GLU A 51 12.73 11.62 21.01
C GLU A 51 12.37 12.05 19.58
N PRO A 52 11.89 13.28 19.36
CA PRO A 52 11.38 13.73 18.05
C PRO A 52 12.35 13.55 16.88
N TRP A 53 13.66 13.76 17.12
CA TRP A 53 14.68 13.64 16.08
C TRP A 53 14.99 12.18 15.69
N LEU A 54 14.64 11.20 16.54
CA LEU A 54 14.89 9.78 16.27
C LEU A 54 13.73 9.08 15.56
N ARG A 55 12.51 9.63 15.62
CA ARG A 55 11.28 8.95 15.15
C ARG A 55 11.35 8.55 13.68
N ALA A 56 11.83 9.46 12.83
CA ALA A 56 11.96 9.20 11.40
C ALA A 56 12.89 8.01 11.11
N ARG A 57 14.04 7.95 11.80
CA ARG A 57 15.00 6.87 11.64
C ARG A 57 14.48 5.54 12.19
N GLN A 58 13.80 5.57 13.34
CA GLN A 58 13.17 4.39 13.94
C GLN A 58 12.07 3.83 13.01
N LEU A 59 11.23 4.70 12.43
CA LEU A 59 10.19 4.30 11.48
C LEU A 59 10.80 3.67 10.22
N GLN A 60 11.87 4.25 9.68
CA GLN A 60 12.58 3.69 8.54
C GLN A 60 13.11 2.28 8.84
N LEU A 61 13.73 2.09 10.00
CA LEU A 61 14.23 0.78 10.44
C LEU A 61 13.08 -0.24 10.63
N LYS A 62 11.97 0.18 11.26
CA LYS A 62 10.77 -0.66 11.43
C LYS A 62 10.23 -1.11 10.09
N ARG A 63 10.14 -0.21 9.11
CA ARG A 63 9.70 -0.51 7.74
C ARG A 63 10.65 -1.48 7.02
N ALA A 64 11.96 -1.24 7.10
CA ALA A 64 12.95 -2.12 6.47
C ALA A 64 12.87 -3.55 7.02
N ARG A 65 12.86 -3.70 8.36
CA ARG A 65 12.71 -5.01 9.02
C ARG A 65 11.42 -5.72 8.62
N LEU A 66 10.31 -4.96 8.52
CA LEU A 66 9.04 -5.52 8.09
C LEU A 66 9.11 -5.99 6.64
N ALA A 67 9.73 -5.20 5.75
CA ALA A 67 9.91 -5.55 4.35
C ALA A 67 10.74 -6.83 4.21
N ASP A 68 11.88 -6.93 4.89
CA ASP A 68 12.76 -8.10 4.85
C ASP A 68 12.01 -9.36 5.33
N HIS A 69 11.34 -9.26 6.49
CA HIS A 69 10.56 -10.37 7.03
C HIS A 69 9.38 -10.77 6.12
N LEU A 70 8.71 -9.81 5.48
CA LEU A 70 7.66 -10.12 4.52
C LEU A 70 8.23 -10.76 3.25
N ASN A 71 9.39 -10.31 2.78
CA ASN A 71 10.06 -10.86 1.62
C ASN A 71 10.42 -12.34 1.83
N ASP A 72 10.94 -12.68 3.02
CA ASP A 72 11.21 -14.08 3.40
C ASP A 72 9.94 -14.94 3.45
N LYS A 73 8.81 -14.38 3.90
CA LYS A 73 7.53 -15.11 3.92
C LYS A 73 6.94 -15.27 2.52
N ILE A 74 7.13 -14.30 1.64
CA ILE A 74 6.64 -14.33 0.26
C ILE A 74 7.47 -15.28 -0.59
N SER A 75 8.78 -15.38 -0.38
CA SER A 75 9.64 -16.31 -1.11
C SER A 75 9.26 -17.78 -0.88
N HIS A 76 8.76 -18.10 0.31
CA HIS A 76 8.24 -19.43 0.67
C HIS A 76 6.73 -19.59 0.42
N ARG A 77 6.15 -18.77 -0.46
CA ARG A 77 4.72 -18.87 -0.77
C ARG A 77 4.42 -20.24 -1.42
N PRO A 78 3.51 -21.04 -0.85
CA PRO A 78 3.20 -22.36 -1.37
C PRO A 78 2.61 -22.28 -2.78
N ARG A 79 2.98 -23.23 -3.63
CA ARG A 79 2.42 -23.32 -4.99
C ARG A 79 0.93 -23.63 -4.93
N PRO A 80 0.14 -23.25 -5.96
CA PRO A 80 -1.30 -23.54 -6.00
C PRO A 80 -1.62 -25.02 -5.73
N MET A 81 -0.77 -25.93 -6.23
CA MET A 81 -0.96 -27.36 -6.02
C MET A 81 -0.84 -27.81 -4.58
N GLU A 82 0.09 -27.23 -3.82
CA GLU A 82 0.29 -27.56 -2.42
C GLU A 82 -0.93 -27.15 -1.59
N ILE A 83 -1.60 -26.06 -1.97
CA ILE A 83 -2.80 -25.56 -1.29
C ILE A 83 -4.00 -26.49 -1.56
N ILE A 84 -4.10 -27.05 -2.77
CA ILE A 84 -5.12 -28.05 -3.14
C ILE A 84 -4.92 -29.34 -2.35
N HIS A 85 -3.68 -29.84 -2.24
CA HIS A 85 -3.38 -31.05 -1.45
C HIS A 85 -3.69 -30.87 0.04
N LYS A 86 -3.59 -29.64 0.56
CA LYS A 86 -3.98 -29.27 1.93
C LYS A 86 -5.50 -29.10 2.11
N ASN A 87 -6.30 -29.35 1.08
CA ASN A 87 -7.77 -29.21 1.08
C ASN A 87 -8.29 -27.82 1.47
N ILE A 88 -7.47 -26.77 1.28
CA ILE A 88 -7.86 -25.38 1.57
C ILE A 88 -8.63 -24.79 0.38
N LEU A 89 -8.23 -25.13 -0.85
CA LEU A 89 -8.92 -24.72 -2.07
C LEU A 89 -9.83 -25.84 -2.58
N PRO A 90 -11.13 -25.57 -2.81
CA PRO A 90 -12.02 -26.54 -3.40
C PRO A 90 -11.73 -26.69 -4.90
N VAL A 91 -11.63 -27.94 -5.35
CA VAL A 91 -11.48 -28.30 -6.75
C VAL A 91 -12.54 -29.36 -7.07
N PRO A 92 -13.16 -29.40 -8.27
CA PRO A 92 -14.12 -30.44 -8.62
C PRO A 92 -13.48 -31.85 -8.53
N CYS A 93 -14.29 -32.83 -8.14
CA CYS A 93 -13.80 -34.17 -7.76
C CYS A 93 -13.02 -34.88 -8.89
N SER A 94 -13.47 -34.73 -10.14
CA SER A 94 -12.82 -35.31 -11.32
C SER A 94 -11.39 -34.79 -11.50
N ILE A 95 -11.16 -33.51 -11.22
CA ILE A 95 -9.85 -32.87 -11.33
C ILE A 95 -8.97 -33.27 -10.13
N LYS A 96 -9.53 -33.38 -8.92
CA LYS A 96 -8.77 -33.83 -7.73
C LYS A 96 -8.22 -35.25 -7.89
N GLN A 97 -9.00 -36.17 -8.46
CA GLN A 97 -8.58 -37.56 -8.67
C GLN A 97 -7.47 -37.68 -9.70
N ALA A 98 -7.54 -36.90 -10.79
CA ALA A 98 -6.48 -36.83 -11.80
C ALA A 98 -5.18 -36.24 -11.25
N ILE A 99 -5.24 -35.30 -10.29
CA ILE A 99 -4.05 -34.64 -9.76
C ILE A 99 -3.43 -35.37 -8.55
N ILE A 100 -4.23 -35.98 -7.68
CA ILE A 100 -3.75 -36.64 -6.45
C ILE A 100 -3.24 -38.08 -6.72
N GLY A 101 -3.37 -38.58 -7.95
CA GLY A 101 -2.73 -39.84 -8.35
C GLY A 101 -3.21 -41.03 -7.53
N LYS A 102 -4.52 -41.16 -7.30
CA LYS A 102 -5.06 -42.49 -6.95
C LYS A 102 -5.19 -43.29 -8.24
N PRO A 103 -4.41 -44.36 -8.45
CA PRO A 103 -4.60 -45.23 -9.60
C PRO A 103 -5.94 -45.94 -9.40
N ASN A 104 -6.99 -45.45 -10.05
CA ASN A 104 -8.19 -46.25 -10.21
C ASN A 104 -7.89 -47.28 -11.30
N HIS A 105 -7.85 -48.54 -10.89
CA HIS A 105 -7.70 -49.70 -11.74
C HIS A 105 -8.82 -49.72 -12.80
N GLY A 106 -8.42 -49.85 -14.06
CA GLY A 106 -9.24 -50.36 -15.16
C GLY A 106 -10.33 -49.42 -15.67
N THR A 107 -10.08 -48.79 -16.81
CA THR A 107 -10.73 -49.18 -18.08
C THR A 107 -9.99 -48.52 -19.22
N ASP A 108 -9.38 -49.35 -20.06
CA ASP A 108 -8.92 -49.01 -21.40
C ASP A 108 -10.08 -48.43 -22.21
N LEU A 109 -9.96 -47.21 -22.73
CA LEU A 109 -10.64 -46.78 -23.94
C LEU A 109 -9.79 -45.73 -24.68
N VAL A 110 -9.01 -46.26 -25.63
CA VAL A 110 -8.78 -45.75 -26.99
C VAL A 110 -8.97 -44.24 -27.26
N GLY A 111 -7.85 -43.60 -27.60
CA GLY A 111 -7.74 -42.72 -28.77
C GLY A 111 -8.64 -41.49 -28.89
N LEU A 112 -8.09 -40.32 -28.56
CA LEU A 112 -8.41 -39.07 -29.26
C LEU A 112 -7.10 -38.33 -29.57
N PRO A 113 -6.78 -38.02 -30.83
CA PRO A 113 -5.59 -37.25 -31.18
C PRO A 113 -5.75 -35.80 -30.72
N PHE A 114 -4.75 -35.29 -30.01
CA PHE A 114 -4.59 -33.88 -29.67
C PHE A 114 -4.42 -33.07 -30.96
N THR A 115 -5.46 -32.36 -31.39
CA THR A 115 -5.35 -31.42 -32.51
C THR A 115 -4.54 -30.21 -32.06
N LEU A 116 -3.36 -30.06 -32.68
CA LEU A 116 -2.51 -28.89 -32.57
C LEU A 116 -3.24 -27.70 -33.23
N LEU A 117 -3.84 -26.84 -32.41
CA LEU A 117 -4.40 -25.56 -32.86
C LEU A 117 -3.23 -24.58 -33.04
N GLN A 118 -2.77 -24.44 -34.28
CA GLN A 118 -1.88 -23.38 -34.72
C GLN A 118 -2.64 -22.05 -34.56
N GLY A 119 -2.37 -21.35 -33.46
CA GLY A 119 -2.80 -19.97 -33.24
C GLY A 119 -1.71 -19.05 -33.75
N ASP A 120 -2.02 -18.29 -34.79
CA ASP A 120 -1.15 -17.32 -35.42
C ASP A 120 -0.57 -16.31 -34.41
N GLN A 121 0.70 -15.99 -34.62
CA GLN A 121 1.44 -14.98 -33.89
C GLN A 121 0.82 -13.60 -34.13
N LYS A 122 0.28 -12.99 -33.08
CA LYS A 122 0.30 -11.53 -32.95
C LYS A 122 0.83 -11.18 -31.58
N ALA A 123 2.16 -11.05 -31.51
CA ALA A 123 2.81 -10.33 -30.43
C ALA A 123 2.45 -8.86 -30.61
N ASP A 124 1.51 -8.37 -29.82
CA ASP A 124 1.41 -6.94 -29.57
C ASP A 124 2.66 -6.56 -28.77
N GLU A 125 3.59 -5.87 -29.44
CA GLU A 125 4.73 -5.22 -28.83
C GLU A 125 4.24 -4.29 -27.71
N ILE A 126 4.50 -4.66 -26.45
CA ILE A 126 4.51 -3.68 -25.38
C ILE A 126 5.78 -2.86 -25.55
N HIS A 127 5.62 -1.75 -26.25
CA HIS A 127 6.62 -0.73 -26.53
C HIS A 127 7.35 -0.28 -25.24
N PRO A 128 8.68 -0.34 -25.18
CA PRO A 128 9.46 0.10 -24.03
C PRO A 128 9.68 1.60 -24.15
N ASN A 129 8.73 2.40 -23.67
CA ASN A 129 8.96 3.82 -23.41
C ASN A 129 7.88 4.30 -22.44
N SER A 130 8.17 4.95 -21.32
CA SER A 130 9.36 5.76 -21.06
C SER A 130 9.55 5.94 -19.56
N SER A 131 10.52 5.22 -18.98
CA SER A 131 11.29 5.81 -17.88
C SER A 131 12.47 6.51 -18.50
N VAL A 132 12.23 7.70 -19.06
CA VAL A 132 13.28 8.67 -19.38
C VAL A 132 12.89 9.99 -18.74
N TYR A 133 13.63 10.32 -17.67
CA TYR A 133 14.08 11.62 -17.15
C TYR A 133 14.30 11.47 -15.64
N LEU A 134 15.39 11.90 -14.99
CA LEU A 134 16.82 12.09 -15.28
C LEU A 134 17.42 12.46 -13.88
N LYS A 135 18.68 12.07 -13.64
CA LYS A 135 19.69 12.62 -12.70
C LYS A 135 19.26 13.61 -11.61
#